data_AF-A0A2A9DY89-F1
#
_entry.id   AF-A0A2A9DY89-F1
#
_cell.length_a   1.000
_cell.length_b   1.000
_cell.length_c   1.000
_cell.angle_alpha   90.00
_cell.angle_beta   90.00
_cell.angle_gamma   90.00
#
_symmetry.space_group_name_H-M   'P 1'
#
loop_
_entity.id
_entity.type
_entity.pdbx_description
1 polymer ?
#
loop_
_entity_poly.entity_id
_entity_poly.type
_entity_poly.pdbx_seq_one_letter_code
_entity_poly.pdbx_strand_id
1 'polypeptide(L)'
;MELLFVMLFGIAAGLAARYALPWRLQHGSMLVPAIGTISAAVVWLALTWLGWAWDGGWIWVVSIAASVVVSVGLDLLIGTMRNAKDAAMLTSLGA
;
A
#
# COMPACT_ATOMS: atom_id res chain seq x y z
N MET A 1 -20.28 -7.49 -5.42
CA MET A 1 -20.18 -6.10 -4.93
C MET A 1 -19.07 -5.93 -3.88
N GLU A 2 -18.87 -6.89 -2.96
CA GLU A 2 -17.81 -6.85 -1.92
C GLU A 2 -16.40 -6.46 -2.43
N LEU A 3 -15.99 -6.95 -3.60
CA LEU A 3 -14.66 -6.66 -4.16
C LEU A 3 -14.43 -5.16 -4.42
N LEU A 4 -15.46 -4.43 -4.88
CA LEU A 4 -15.34 -2.98 -5.05
C LEU A 4 -15.15 -2.28 -3.71
N PHE A 5 -15.86 -2.73 -2.68
CA PHE A 5 -15.77 -2.16 -1.35
C PHE A 5 -14.43 -2.46 -0.69
N VAL A 6 -13.89 -3.68 -0.79
CA VAL A 6 -12.56 -3.98 -0.23
C VAL A 6 -11.47 -3.16 -0.93
N MET A 7 -11.59 -2.95 -2.25
CA MET A 7 -10.71 -2.03 -2.98
C MET A 7 -10.85 -0.59 -2.47
N LEU A 8 -12.07 -0.13 -2.15
CA LEU A 8 -12.29 1.19 -1.55
C LEU A 8 -11.61 1.33 -0.18
N PHE A 9 -11.69 0.30 0.67
CA PHE A 9 -10.95 0.25 1.92
C PHE A 9 -9.43 0.22 1.69
N GLY A 10 -8.96 -0.47 0.65
CA GLY A 10 -7.56 -0.44 0.24
C GLY A 10 -7.10 0.95 -0.22
N ILE A 11 -7.92 1.67 -0.99
CA ILE A 11 -7.67 3.08 -1.35
C ILE A 11 -7.56 3.93 -0.08
N ALA A 12 -8.53 3.80 0.83
CA ALA A 12 -8.57 4.56 2.08
C ALA A 12 -7.35 4.26 2.97
N ALA A 13 -6.96 2.99 3.11
CA ALA A 13 -5.78 2.56 3.84
C ALA A 13 -4.49 3.12 3.23
N GLY A 14 -4.34 3.04 1.90
CA GLY A 14 -3.16 3.58 1.21
C GLY A 14 -3.10 5.12 1.28
N LEU A 15 -4.25 5.79 1.28
CA LEU A 15 -4.32 7.24 1.50
C LEU A 15 -3.92 7.60 2.93
N ALA A 16 -4.47 6.89 3.92
CA ALA A 16 -4.15 7.07 5.32
C ALA A 16 -2.64 6.85 5.57
N ALA A 17 -2.07 5.79 5.01
CA ALA A 17 -0.64 5.50 5.10
C ALA A 17 0.19 6.68 4.56
N ARG A 18 -0.09 7.14 3.34
CA ARG A 18 0.62 8.27 2.71
C ARG A 18 0.60 9.55 3.55
N TYR A 19 -0.52 9.86 4.20
CA TYR A 19 -0.65 11.11 4.97
C TYR A 19 -0.17 10.98 6.41
N ALA A 20 -0.16 9.77 6.98
CA ALA A 20 0.33 9.50 8.32
C ALA A 20 1.85 9.32 8.38
N LEU A 21 2.47 8.85 7.29
CA LEU A 21 3.87 8.49 7.25
C LEU A 21 4.79 9.63 6.74
N PRO A 22 6.08 9.59 7.12
CA PRO A 22 7.07 10.51 6.57
C PRO A 22 7.30 10.24 5.08
N TRP A 23 7.94 11.20 4.37
CA TRP A 23 8.38 11.04 2.97
C TRP A 23 7.32 11.17 1.87
N ARG A 24 6.09 11.60 2.19
CA ARG A 24 5.01 11.85 1.21
C ARG A 24 5.34 12.72 0.00
N LEU A 25 6.42 13.51 0.07
CA LEU A 25 6.91 14.39 -1.00
C LEU A 25 7.87 13.68 -1.96
N GLN A 26 8.42 12.52 -1.57
CA GLN A 26 9.39 11.78 -2.37
C GLN A 26 8.73 10.90 -3.44
N HIS A 27 7.42 10.70 -3.42
CA HIS A 27 6.73 9.86 -4.39
C HIS A 27 5.40 10.48 -4.84
N GLY A 28 4.90 9.98 -5.97
CA GLY A 28 3.64 10.44 -6.55
C GLY A 28 2.44 10.22 -5.61
N SER A 29 1.44 11.09 -5.74
CA SER A 29 0.28 11.09 -4.84
C SER A 29 -0.60 9.84 -4.92
N MET A 30 -0.62 9.20 -6.09
CA MET A 30 -1.39 7.97 -6.33
C MET A 30 -0.63 6.69 -5.99
N LEU A 31 0.69 6.73 -5.73
CA LEU A 31 1.49 5.51 -5.62
C LEU A 31 1.02 4.62 -4.44
N VAL A 32 1.01 5.16 -3.23
CA VAL A 32 0.62 4.42 -2.02
C VAL A 32 -0.87 4.05 -2.00
N PRO A 33 -1.82 4.95 -2.40
CA PRO A 33 -3.22 4.55 -2.59
C PRO A 33 -3.41 3.42 -3.60
N ALA A 34 -2.72 3.44 -4.75
CA ALA A 34 -2.80 2.38 -5.74
C ALA A 34 -2.27 1.05 -5.19
N ILE A 35 -1.15 1.08 -4.47
CA ILE A 35 -0.60 -0.10 -3.77
C ILE A 35 -1.62 -0.69 -2.79
N GLY A 36 -2.27 0.15 -1.98
CA GLY A 36 -3.29 -0.29 -1.03
C GLY A 36 -4.50 -0.94 -1.73
N THR A 37 -4.92 -0.36 -2.84
CA THR A 37 -6.02 -0.87 -3.67
C THR A 37 -5.69 -2.24 -4.27
N ILE A 38 -4.54 -2.33 -4.92
CA ILE A 38 -4.10 -3.54 -5.63
C ILE A 38 -3.86 -4.67 -4.62
N SER A 39 -3.21 -4.38 -3.49
CA SER A 39 -2.98 -5.38 -2.44
C SER A 39 -4.30 -5.90 -1.87
N ALA A 40 -5.27 -5.04 -1.57
CA ALA A 40 -6.60 -5.46 -1.12
C ALA A 40 -7.29 -6.37 -2.14
N ALA A 41 -7.27 -6.01 -3.43
CA ALA A 41 -7.87 -6.79 -4.50
C ALA A 41 -7.20 -8.16 -4.68
N VAL A 42 -5.86 -8.19 -4.72
CA VAL A 42 -5.08 -9.41 -4.91
C VAL A 42 -5.25 -10.37 -3.73
N VAL A 43 -5.19 -9.86 -2.49
CA VAL A 43 -5.37 -10.67 -1.29
C VAL A 43 -6.78 -11.24 -1.22
N TRP A 44 -7.80 -10.42 -1.49
CA TRP A 44 -9.18 -10.90 -1.53
C TRP A 44 -9.34 -12.01 -2.57
N LEU A 45 -8.88 -11.80 -3.80
CA LEU A 45 -8.98 -12.80 -4.86
C LEU A 45 -8.24 -14.10 -4.50
N ALA A 46 -7.04 -13.99 -3.93
CA ALA A 46 -6.27 -15.14 -3.48
C ALA A 46 -7.02 -15.93 -2.38
N LEU A 47 -7.60 -15.26 -1.39
CA LEU A 47 -8.39 -15.91 -0.34
C LEU A 47 -9.63 -16.60 -0.90
N THR A 48 -10.29 -16.01 -1.90
CA THR A 48 -11.44 -16.65 -2.55
C THR A 48 -11.05 -17.91 -3.32
N TRP A 49 -9.88 -17.92 -3.96
CA TRP A 49 -9.33 -19.13 -4.58
C TRP A 49 -8.91 -20.19 -3.55
N LEU A 50 -8.52 -19.77 -2.35
CA LEU A 50 -8.27 -20.66 -1.21
C LEU A 50 -9.56 -21.18 -0.56
N GLY A 51 -10.73 -20.87 -1.11
CA GLY A 51 -12.03 -21.37 -0.65
C GLY A 51 -12.61 -20.62 0.54
N TRP A 52 -12.08 -19.44 0.88
CA TRP A 52 -12.70 -18.61 1.92
C TRP A 52 -14.06 -18.11 1.47
N ALA A 53 -14.99 -18.05 2.42
CA ALA A 53 -16.34 -17.55 2.17
C ALA A 53 -16.30 -16.09 1.73
N TRP A 54 -16.90 -15.80 0.56
CA TRP A 54 -16.93 -14.46 -0.02
C TRP A 54 -17.70 -13.45 0.84
N ASP A 55 -18.67 -13.93 1.61
CA ASP A 55 -19.50 -13.19 2.58
C ASP A 55 -18.97 -13.31 4.01
N GLY A 56 -17.80 -13.93 4.21
CA GLY A 56 -17.22 -14.13 5.52
C GLY A 56 -16.58 -12.86 6.08
N GLY A 57 -16.83 -12.54 7.36
CA GLY A 57 -16.18 -11.39 8.01
C GLY A 57 -14.64 -11.49 8.06
N TRP A 58 -14.07 -12.69 8.01
CA TRP A 58 -12.61 -12.87 8.08
C TRP A 58 -11.89 -12.50 6.80
N ILE A 59 -12.49 -12.69 5.62
CA ILE A 59 -11.85 -12.31 4.35
C ILE A 59 -11.64 -10.79 4.29
N TRP A 60 -12.58 -10.04 4.88
CA TRP A 60 -12.50 -8.60 5.06
C TRP A 60 -11.33 -8.18 5.93
N VAL A 61 -11.24 -8.75 7.14
CA VAL A 61 -10.18 -8.41 8.11
C VAL A 61 -8.80 -8.66 7.51
N VAL A 62 -8.59 -9.83 6.88
CA VAL A 62 -7.28 -10.19 6.31
C VAL A 62 -6.93 -9.30 5.13
N SER A 63 -7.88 -9.02 4.23
CA SER A 63 -7.62 -8.20 3.04
C SER A 63 -7.30 -6.76 3.41
N ILE A 64 -8.01 -6.18 4.37
CA ILE A 64 -7.74 -4.82 4.88
C ILE A 64 -6.41 -4.78 5.63
N ALA A 65 -6.16 -5.74 6.52
CA ALA A 65 -4.90 -5.80 7.27
C ALA A 65 -3.69 -5.93 6.34
N ALA A 66 -3.77 -6.81 5.34
CA ALA A 66 -2.72 -6.97 4.35
C ALA A 66 -2.49 -5.69 3.53
N SER A 67 -3.57 -5.00 3.13
CA SER A 67 -3.47 -3.71 2.44
C SER A 67 -2.73 -2.66 3.26
N VAL A 68 -3.07 -2.52 4.54
CA VAL A 68 -2.38 -1.61 5.47
C VAL A 68 -0.90 -1.96 5.59
N VAL A 69 -0.58 -3.24 5.84
CA VAL A 69 0.80 -3.70 6.01
C VAL A 69 1.63 -3.43 4.75
N VAL A 70 1.10 -3.75 3.58
CA VAL A 70 1.80 -3.56 2.29
C VAL A 70 1.96 -2.08 1.98
N SER A 71 0.93 -1.25 2.16
CA SER A 71 1.01 0.19 1.94
C SER A 71 2.02 0.86 2.87
N VAL A 72 1.99 0.56 4.17
CA VAL A 72 2.93 1.13 5.16
C VAL A 72 4.36 0.67 4.88
N GLY A 73 4.56 -0.62 4.63
CA GLY A 73 5.88 -1.19 4.38
C GLY A 73 6.53 -0.62 3.12
N LEU A 74 5.78 -0.54 2.01
CA LEU A 74 6.30 0.01 0.76
C LEU A 74 6.51 1.52 0.83
N ASP A 75 5.66 2.27 1.52
CA ASP A 75 5.84 3.72 1.69
C ASP A 75 7.16 4.06 2.41
N LEU A 76 7.42 3.39 3.53
CA LEU A 76 8.66 3.54 4.30
C LEU A 76 9.90 3.10 3.51
N LEU A 77 9.80 1.99 2.77
CA LEU A 77 10.91 1.46 1.99
C LEU A 77 11.24 2.38 0.80
N ILE A 78 10.23 2.84 0.07
CA ILE A 78 10.42 3.75 -1.06
C ILE A 78 11.00 5.09 -0.57
N GLY A 79 10.46 5.65 0.52
CA GLY A 79 10.94 6.91 1.09
C GLY A 79 12.40 6.86 1.54
N THR A 80 12.83 5.76 2.18
CA THR A 80 14.22 5.60 2.62
C THR A 80 15.18 5.37 1.45
N MET A 81 14.80 4.52 0.49
CA MET A 81 15.61 4.24 -0.70
C MET A 81 15.80 5.47 -1.57
N ARG A 82 14.75 6.28 -1.75
CA ARG A 82 14.84 7.53 -2.54
C ARG A 82 15.77 8.53 -1.88
N ASN A 83 15.62 8.76 -0.57
CA ASN A 83 16.49 9.69 0.15
C ASN A 83 17.97 9.27 0.08
N ALA A 84 18.26 7.97 0.22
CA ALA A 84 19.64 7.46 0.13
C ALA A 84 20.24 7.63 -1.29
N LYS A 85 19.44 7.37 -2.33
CA LYS A 85 19.86 7.57 -3.72
C LYS A 85 20.07 9.03 -4.06
N ASP A 86 19.18 9.91 -3.58
CA ASP A 86 19.28 11.35 -3.81
C ASP A 86 20.54 11.92 -3.11
N ALA A 87 20.85 11.47 -1.89
CA ALA A 87 22.09 11.83 -1.19
C ALA A 87 23.35 11.34 -1.92
N ALA A 88 23.37 10.09 -2.38
CA ALA A 88 24.50 9.55 -3.15
C ALA A 88 24.71 10.29 -4.48
N MET A 89 23.62 10.68 -5.15
CA MET A 89 23.67 11.49 -6.36
C MET A 89 24.27 12.86 -6.08
N LEU A 90 23.86 13.55 -5.00
CA LEU A 90 24.41 14.85 -4.62
C LEU A 90 25.93 14.78 -4.39
N THR A 91 26.41 13.76 -3.65
CA THR A 91 27.85 13.55 -3.45
C THR A 91 28.59 13.31 -4.78
N SER A 92 27.99 12.57 -5.72
CA SER A 92 28.59 12.34 -7.04
C SER A 92 28.72 13.61 -7.89
N LEU A 93 27.90 14.62 -7.61
CA LEU A 93 27.92 15.92 -8.29
C LEU A 93 28.90 16.92 -7.63
N GLY A 94 29.64 16.51 -6.60
CA GLY A 94 30.66 17.34 -5.96
C GLY A 94 30.18 18.19 -4.78
N ALA A 95 29.04 17.83 -4.16
CA ALA A 95 28.62 18.35 -2.87
C ALA A 95 29.36 17.67 -1.71
#